data_AF-A0A9K3L8N1-F1
#
_entry.id   AF-A0A9K3L8N1-F1
#
_cell.length_a   1.000
_cell.length_b   1.000
_cell.length_c   1.000
_cell.angle_alpha   90.00
_cell.angle_beta   90.00
_cell.angle_gamma   90.00
#
_symmetry.space_group_name_H-M   'P 1'
#
loop_
_entity.id
_entity.type
_entity.pdbx_description
1 polymer ?
#
loop_
_entity_poly.entity_id
_entity_poly.type
_entity_poly.pdbx_seq_one_letter_code
_entity_poly.pdbx_strand_id
1 'polypeptide(L)'
;MASNPKTTSPLPSPSRRCYKKLRKETTEAVKPARQMNETAQQTFQEQFLEQDYGGLVLHTLSFLDLPTLLRKQVVSKQFKNLCTNAIIAKCGKCGPKHHTNATLKETVQRYCDILYRKESCVYDMEEIACTNGFPIDSWNVSQVTDMSNIFSDNTFFDEYIGSWDTSNVTKMDSLFENAGQFNQDIGRWNVSKVRTMIKMFDTATEFDQYIGQWDVSQVRDMSKMFARTLNFNQDIGQWDVSNVRDMEGMFAGAYEFNQDIGQWDVSSVRDMEGMFGALHFNQDIGKWDVSNVTNLSEMFRGASAFNQDIRGWDTSNVIFMDRMFEGAQEFNQDIGSWDTSNVQDMHHMFYGAFVFNQDIGNWNVSRVIVMHGMFYNANQFNQYIGSWDVSSVRDMHLMFRGAHHFNQDIGSWDVSRVTDMSKIFKWAYESNQDIGSWNVSCVGDMNCMFKGASKFNQDIGSWDVSRVTDMSMMFCGAHEFNQDIGNWDISFVFWMSNMFEDARSFKHSLRSWDIYHVKLTNGMLPEDFPESFWPQNMHFRQKNYCRDDSDESIEITFSKSRPIPGNFEVGGYSYNSSSYQLIAKWDSRNWQAK
;
A
#
# COMPACT_ATOMS: atom_id res chain seq x y z
N MET A 1 -32.12 -39.38 16.76
CA MET A 1 -31.47 -39.77 18.03
C MET A 1 -30.48 -38.65 18.36
N ALA A 2 -30.79 -37.57 19.08
CA ALA A 2 -31.51 -37.38 20.34
C ALA A 2 -30.92 -38.19 21.52
N SER A 3 -30.06 -37.54 22.31
CA SER A 3 -30.02 -37.74 23.77
C SER A 3 -29.65 -36.43 24.46
N ASN A 4 -30.58 -36.00 25.29
CA ASN A 4 -30.72 -34.72 26.00
C ASN A 4 -30.29 -34.93 27.49
N PRO A 5 -30.64 -34.08 28.48
CA PRO A 5 -29.71 -33.41 29.38
C PRO A 5 -29.91 -33.79 30.87
N LYS A 6 -29.16 -33.17 31.81
CA LYS A 6 -29.60 -33.08 33.23
C LYS A 6 -29.26 -31.72 33.88
N THR A 7 -30.34 -31.16 34.44
CA THR A 7 -30.54 -30.08 35.43
C THR A 7 -29.93 -30.44 36.80
N THR A 8 -29.70 -29.59 37.84
CA THR A 8 -30.48 -28.53 38.53
C THR A 8 -29.60 -27.80 39.60
N SER A 9 -30.00 -26.58 39.97
CA SER A 9 -29.62 -25.67 41.10
C SER A 9 -29.79 -26.26 42.54
N PRO A 10 -29.47 -25.62 43.71
CA PRO A 10 -29.50 -24.16 44.08
C PRO A 10 -28.46 -23.58 45.12
N LEU A 11 -28.57 -22.26 45.34
CA LEU A 11 -27.91 -21.31 46.28
C LEU A 11 -28.05 -21.63 47.80
N PRO A 12 -27.18 -21.11 48.72
CA PRO A 12 -27.30 -19.74 49.30
C PRO A 12 -26.00 -18.99 49.71
N SER A 13 -26.14 -17.69 50.04
CA SER A 13 -25.13 -16.67 50.43
C SER A 13 -24.59 -16.79 51.88
N PRO A 14 -23.47 -16.11 52.28
CA PRO A 14 -23.59 -14.77 52.93
C PRO A 14 -22.39 -13.76 52.86
N SER A 15 -22.75 -12.47 53.01
CA SER A 15 -22.14 -11.31 53.73
C SER A 15 -20.70 -10.76 53.54
N ARG A 16 -20.66 -9.49 53.06
CA ARG A 16 -19.93 -8.25 53.48
C ARG A 16 -18.62 -8.30 54.31
N ARG A 17 -17.69 -7.42 53.84
CA ARG A 17 -16.55 -6.70 54.47
C ARG A 17 -15.17 -7.37 54.48
N CYS A 18 -14.25 -6.89 53.63
CA CYS A 18 -13.04 -6.17 54.06
C CYS A 18 -12.15 -5.64 52.91
N TYR A 19 -11.48 -4.51 53.17
CA TYR A 19 -10.40 -3.79 52.43
C TYR A 19 -10.77 -3.16 51.06
N LYS A 20 -10.79 -1.84 50.83
CA LYS A 20 -10.16 -0.65 51.45
C LYS A 20 -8.62 -0.70 51.53
N LYS A 21 -7.92 -0.41 50.42
CA LYS A 21 -6.71 0.43 50.40
C LYS A 21 -6.25 0.78 48.97
N LEU A 22 -5.81 2.03 48.80
CA LEU A 22 -5.10 2.64 47.65
C LEU A 22 -6.00 2.93 46.43
N ARG A 23 -6.33 4.18 46.11
CA ARG A 23 -5.38 5.29 45.90
C ARG A 23 -6.02 6.61 46.36
N LYS A 24 -5.47 7.14 47.44
CA LYS A 24 -5.65 8.52 47.91
C LYS A 24 -4.57 9.35 47.21
N GLU A 25 -4.92 10.60 46.91
CA GLU A 25 -4.04 11.72 46.51
C GLU A 25 -3.68 11.82 45.02
N THR A 26 -4.57 12.49 44.28
CA THR A 26 -4.24 13.78 43.64
C THR A 26 -5.54 14.44 43.14
N THR A 27 -5.56 15.77 43.14
CA THR A 27 -6.61 16.68 42.62
C THR A 27 -7.65 17.22 43.61
N GLU A 28 -7.19 18.01 44.58
CA GLU A 28 -7.94 19.21 45.00
C GLU A 28 -7.40 20.42 44.23
N ALA A 29 -8.31 21.32 43.84
CA ALA A 29 -8.10 22.61 43.17
C ALA A 29 -7.79 22.61 41.67
N VAL A 30 -8.81 22.34 40.82
CA VAL A 30 -9.35 23.26 39.78
C VAL A 30 -10.76 22.77 39.39
N LYS A 31 -11.77 23.18 40.16
CA LYS A 31 -13.22 23.12 39.83
C LYS A 31 -13.74 24.52 40.11
N PRO A 32 -14.19 25.29 39.09
CA PRO A 32 -15.63 25.26 38.79
C PRO A 32 -16.00 25.59 37.31
N ALA A 33 -15.38 24.98 36.30
CA ALA A 33 -15.80 25.18 34.89
C ALA A 33 -16.08 23.90 34.08
N ARG A 34 -15.78 22.70 34.60
CA ARG A 34 -16.03 21.41 33.93
C ARG A 34 -17.19 20.59 34.50
N GLN A 35 -17.79 21.01 35.60
CA GLN A 35 -18.83 20.22 36.30
C GLN A 35 -20.27 20.52 35.85
N MET A 36 -20.46 21.36 34.84
CA MET A 36 -21.79 21.71 34.34
C MET A 36 -22.25 20.89 33.12
N ASN A 37 -21.43 19.99 32.56
CA ASN A 37 -21.78 19.33 31.29
C ASN A 37 -22.17 17.84 31.45
N GLU A 38 -21.52 17.05 32.30
CA GLU A 38 -21.83 15.62 32.44
C GLU A 38 -22.98 15.34 33.44
N THR A 39 -22.99 16.05 34.57
CA THR A 39 -24.08 15.92 35.56
C THR A 39 -25.37 16.55 35.05
N ALA A 40 -25.30 17.60 34.24
CA ALA A 40 -26.47 18.12 33.55
C ALA A 40 -26.98 17.13 32.49
N GLN A 41 -26.10 16.51 31.68
CA GLN A 41 -26.50 15.50 30.69
C GLN A 41 -27.18 14.26 31.32
N GLN A 42 -26.63 13.72 32.43
CA GLN A 42 -27.24 12.59 33.12
C GLN A 42 -28.53 12.95 33.87
N THR A 43 -28.58 14.11 34.53
CA THR A 43 -29.80 14.56 35.22
C THR A 43 -30.91 14.92 34.22
N PHE A 44 -30.55 15.38 33.01
CA PHE A 44 -31.48 15.65 31.92
C PHE A 44 -32.00 14.37 31.25
N GLN A 45 -31.20 13.30 31.20
CA GLN A 45 -31.62 11.97 30.72
C GLN A 45 -32.51 11.22 31.73
N GLU A 46 -32.22 11.29 33.02
CA GLU A 46 -32.91 10.47 34.03
C GLU A 46 -34.21 11.11 34.56
N GLN A 47 -34.38 12.43 34.53
CA GLN A 47 -35.61 13.08 35.04
C GLN A 47 -36.77 13.18 34.02
N PHE A 48 -36.56 12.88 32.74
CA PHE A 48 -37.56 13.12 31.68
C PHE A 48 -38.11 11.85 31.01
N LEU A 49 -37.74 10.66 31.49
CA LEU A 49 -38.14 9.37 30.91
C LEU A 49 -39.52 8.85 31.35
N GLU A 50 -40.27 9.55 32.21
CA GLU A 50 -41.53 8.99 32.75
C GLU A 50 -42.84 9.78 32.52
N GLN A 51 -42.87 11.01 31.97
CA GLN A 51 -44.17 11.67 31.73
C GLN A 51 -44.24 12.56 30.48
N ASP A 52 -45.40 12.47 29.84
CA ASP A 52 -45.88 13.11 28.62
C ASP A 52 -45.85 14.66 28.68
N TYR A 53 -44.68 15.26 28.46
CA TYR A 53 -44.47 16.71 28.42
C TYR A 53 -43.66 17.17 27.20
N GLY A 54 -44.14 16.87 25.99
CA GLY A 54 -43.55 17.40 24.75
C GLY A 54 -43.47 18.93 24.69
N GLY A 55 -44.41 19.63 25.34
CA GLY A 55 -44.47 21.10 25.33
C GLY A 55 -43.41 21.80 26.20
N LEU A 56 -43.03 21.24 27.35
CA LEU A 56 -42.08 21.86 28.26
C LEU A 56 -40.64 21.73 27.73
N VAL A 57 -40.30 20.58 27.14
CA VAL A 57 -38.99 20.31 26.53
C VAL A 57 -38.76 21.24 25.33
N LEU A 58 -39.76 21.44 24.47
CA LEU A 58 -39.72 22.41 23.37
C LEU A 58 -39.47 23.85 23.87
N HIS A 59 -40.12 24.23 24.96
CA HIS A 59 -39.97 25.55 25.57
C HIS A 59 -38.63 25.77 26.28
N THR A 60 -37.94 24.68 26.67
CA THR A 60 -36.63 24.73 27.32
C THR A 60 -35.50 24.71 26.28
N LEU A 61 -35.67 23.91 25.22
CA LEU A 61 -34.80 23.86 24.05
C LEU A 61 -34.85 25.14 23.22
N SER A 62 -35.93 25.94 23.32
CA SER A 62 -36.02 27.22 22.63
C SER A 62 -34.96 28.23 23.05
N PHE A 63 -34.43 28.11 24.29
CA PHE A 63 -33.40 28.98 24.85
C PHE A 63 -31.97 28.50 24.64
N LEU A 64 -31.79 27.30 24.08
CA LEU A 64 -30.47 26.73 23.81
C LEU A 64 -30.07 27.00 22.35
N ASP A 65 -28.77 27.22 22.13
CA ASP A 65 -28.18 27.22 20.80
C ASP A 65 -28.22 25.78 20.25
N LEU A 66 -29.34 25.45 19.61
CA LEU A 66 -29.67 24.13 19.06
C LEU A 66 -28.63 23.65 18.04
N PRO A 67 -28.14 24.50 17.11
CA PRO A 67 -26.97 24.18 16.28
C PRO A 67 -25.75 23.79 17.11
N THR A 68 -25.41 24.54 18.16
CA THR A 68 -24.29 24.21 19.06
C THR A 68 -24.50 22.90 19.84
N LEU A 69 -25.75 22.53 20.12
CA LEU A 69 -26.07 21.25 20.75
C LEU A 69 -25.95 20.07 19.79
N LEU A 70 -26.34 20.24 18.53
CA LEU A 70 -26.13 19.24 17.48
C LEU A 70 -24.63 19.01 17.19
N ARG A 71 -23.79 20.04 17.33
CA ARG A 71 -22.32 19.99 17.19
C ARG A 71 -21.60 19.15 18.27
N LYS A 72 -22.23 18.87 19.42
CA LYS A 72 -21.55 18.13 20.50
C LYS A 72 -21.54 16.64 20.17
N GLN A 73 -20.36 16.07 19.89
CA GLN A 73 -20.14 14.68 19.43
C GLN A 73 -20.70 13.56 20.33
N VAL A 74 -21.22 13.87 21.52
CA VAL A 74 -21.77 12.87 22.45
C VAL A 74 -23.17 13.31 22.86
N VAL A 75 -24.14 13.04 21.99
CA VAL A 75 -25.55 13.16 22.34
C VAL A 75 -26.32 11.98 21.78
N SER A 76 -27.20 11.42 22.61
CA SER A 76 -28.00 10.25 22.26
C SER A 76 -28.90 10.56 21.05
N LYS A 77 -29.28 9.51 20.30
CA LYS A 77 -30.24 9.61 19.18
C LYS A 77 -31.53 10.32 19.58
N GLN A 78 -32.00 10.08 20.81
CA GLN A 78 -33.17 10.76 21.37
C GLN A 78 -32.97 12.28 21.54
N PHE A 79 -31.77 12.71 21.92
CA PHE A 79 -31.46 14.13 22.06
C PHE A 79 -31.34 14.84 20.70
N LYS A 80 -30.71 14.21 19.70
CA LYS A 80 -30.74 14.71 18.31
C LYS A 80 -32.19 14.90 17.82
N ASN A 81 -33.07 13.92 18.09
CA ASN A 81 -34.49 14.01 17.73
C ASN A 81 -35.22 15.16 18.45
N LEU A 82 -34.90 15.41 19.72
CA LEU A 82 -35.46 16.54 20.46
C LEU A 82 -35.00 17.89 19.89
N CYS A 83 -33.72 18.03 19.56
CA CYS A 83 -33.20 19.22 18.88
C CYS A 83 -33.86 19.41 17.50
N THR A 84 -34.05 18.33 16.76
CA THR A 84 -34.77 18.29 15.47
C THR A 84 -36.19 18.84 15.62
N ASN A 85 -36.96 18.31 16.57
CA ASN A 85 -38.34 18.74 16.82
C ASN A 85 -38.41 20.21 17.26
N ALA A 86 -37.42 20.69 18.02
CA ALA A 86 -37.33 22.09 18.42
C ALA A 86 -37.00 23.03 17.25
N ILE A 87 -36.10 22.62 16.34
CA ILE A 87 -35.81 23.35 15.10
C ILE A 87 -37.07 23.41 14.23
N ILE A 88 -37.73 22.27 13.99
CA ILE A 88 -38.98 22.20 13.21
C ILE A 88 -40.07 23.12 13.79
N ALA A 89 -40.23 23.14 15.12
CA ALA A 89 -41.20 24.01 15.80
C ALA A 89 -40.88 25.50 15.67
N LYS A 90 -39.59 25.88 15.64
CA LYS A 90 -39.14 27.27 15.45
C LYS A 90 -39.24 27.76 14.01
N CYS A 91 -38.95 26.90 13.03
CA CYS A 91 -38.81 27.29 11.62
C CYS A 91 -40.11 27.74 10.95
N GLY A 92 -41.28 27.64 11.59
CA GLY A 92 -42.48 28.41 11.22
C GLY A 92 -42.83 28.43 9.74
N LYS A 93 -42.72 27.27 9.05
CA LYS A 93 -43.02 27.01 7.62
C LYS A 93 -42.36 27.96 6.59
N CYS A 94 -41.28 27.47 6.00
CA CYS A 94 -41.02 27.55 4.56
C CYS A 94 -40.87 26.11 4.05
N GLY A 95 -41.38 25.81 2.86
CA GLY A 95 -41.42 24.44 2.32
C GLY A 95 -40.07 24.01 1.72
N PRO A 96 -39.77 22.70 1.65
CA PRO A 96 -38.53 22.21 1.06
C PRO A 96 -38.37 22.75 -0.36
N LYS A 97 -37.27 23.44 -0.62
CA LYS A 97 -36.94 23.90 -1.97
C LYS A 97 -36.54 22.72 -2.84
N HIS A 98 -36.90 22.79 -4.12
CA HIS A 98 -36.31 21.93 -5.12
C HIS A 98 -34.84 22.33 -5.30
N HIS A 99 -33.94 21.38 -5.11
CA HIS A 99 -32.53 21.61 -5.37
C HIS A 99 -32.21 21.38 -6.86
N THR A 100 -31.39 22.25 -7.43
CA THR A 100 -30.58 21.92 -8.60
C THR A 100 -29.24 21.37 -8.12
N ASN A 101 -28.45 20.74 -8.99
CA ASN A 101 -27.13 20.20 -8.59
C ASN A 101 -26.27 21.28 -7.88
N ALA A 102 -26.10 22.44 -8.51
CA ALA A 102 -25.28 23.52 -7.96
C ALA A 102 -25.77 24.02 -6.59
N THR A 103 -27.09 24.20 -6.42
CA THR A 103 -27.62 24.69 -5.14
C THR A 103 -27.56 23.63 -4.05
N LEU A 104 -27.66 22.34 -4.38
CA LEU A 104 -27.53 21.27 -3.40
C LEU A 104 -26.13 21.22 -2.81
N LYS A 105 -25.10 21.23 -3.67
CA LYS A 105 -23.70 21.14 -3.25
C LYS A 105 -23.31 22.26 -2.30
N GLU A 106 -23.62 23.51 -2.64
CA GLU A 106 -23.33 24.66 -1.78
C GLU A 106 -24.07 24.58 -0.44
N THR A 107 -25.33 24.13 -0.46
CA THR A 107 -26.14 24.02 0.76
C THR A 107 -25.63 22.91 1.67
N VAL A 108 -25.23 21.75 1.12
CA VAL A 108 -24.61 20.66 1.88
C VAL A 108 -23.28 21.09 2.49
N GLN A 109 -22.43 21.79 1.74
CA GLN A 109 -21.16 22.26 2.27
C GLN A 109 -21.37 23.21 3.45
N ARG A 110 -22.25 24.22 3.31
CA ARG A 110 -22.62 25.12 4.42
C ARG A 110 -23.16 24.34 5.62
N TYR A 111 -24.04 23.37 5.39
CA TYR A 111 -24.60 22.52 6.44
C TYR A 111 -23.51 21.74 7.20
N CYS A 112 -22.56 21.13 6.48
CA CYS A 112 -21.47 20.37 7.07
C CYS A 112 -20.43 21.27 7.79
N ASP A 113 -20.10 22.43 7.23
CA ASP A 113 -19.20 23.41 7.86
C ASP A 113 -19.76 23.87 9.21
N ILE A 114 -21.08 24.09 9.25
CA ILE A 114 -21.77 24.44 10.48
C ILE A 114 -21.77 23.25 11.45
N LEU A 115 -22.12 22.04 11.04
CA LEU A 115 -22.21 20.91 11.97
C LEU A 115 -20.85 20.40 12.48
N TYR A 116 -19.81 20.43 11.66
CA TYR A 116 -18.58 19.69 11.93
C TYR A 116 -17.31 20.54 11.94
N ARG A 117 -17.24 21.65 11.17
CA ARG A 117 -15.98 22.42 11.00
C ARG A 117 -15.86 23.68 11.85
N LYS A 118 -16.83 23.96 12.75
CA LYS A 118 -16.81 25.08 13.71
C LYS A 118 -16.62 26.46 13.05
N GLU A 119 -17.04 26.64 11.80
CA GLU A 119 -17.19 27.98 11.23
C GLU A 119 -18.55 28.57 11.69
N SER A 120 -18.51 29.81 12.14
CA SER A 120 -19.64 30.55 12.73
C SER A 120 -20.45 31.21 11.60
N CYS A 121 -21.77 31.03 11.49
CA CYS A 121 -22.74 31.69 12.37
C CYS A 121 -23.95 30.80 12.73
N VAL A 122 -24.39 30.87 13.99
CA VAL A 122 -25.58 30.20 14.53
C VAL A 122 -26.86 30.52 13.72
N TYR A 123 -26.90 31.69 13.08
CA TYR A 123 -27.98 32.12 12.19
C TYR A 123 -28.11 31.28 10.90
N ASP A 124 -27.02 30.69 10.41
CA ASP A 124 -27.02 29.98 9.13
C ASP A 124 -27.76 28.62 9.18
N MET A 125 -27.73 27.91 10.31
CA MET A 125 -28.43 26.61 10.43
C MET A 125 -29.94 26.77 10.54
N GLU A 126 -30.41 27.77 11.28
CA GLU A 126 -31.84 28.09 11.31
C GLU A 126 -32.32 28.57 9.93
N GLU A 127 -31.50 29.33 9.19
CA GLU A 127 -31.79 29.72 7.80
C GLU A 127 -31.86 28.51 6.86
N ILE A 128 -30.88 27.60 6.92
CA ILE A 128 -30.87 26.37 6.11
C ILE A 128 -32.07 25.49 6.46
N ALA A 129 -32.38 25.31 7.74
CA ALA A 129 -33.52 24.53 8.22
C ALA A 129 -34.86 25.13 7.79
N CYS A 130 -35.00 26.47 7.88
CA CYS A 130 -36.18 27.18 7.36
C CYS A 130 -36.30 26.99 5.84
N THR A 131 -35.17 27.03 5.11
CA THR A 131 -35.19 27.07 3.64
C THR A 131 -35.34 25.71 2.98
N ASN A 132 -34.67 24.69 3.52
CA ASN A 132 -34.54 23.36 2.89
C ASN A 132 -35.26 22.27 3.66
N GLY A 133 -35.69 22.55 4.89
CA GLY A 133 -36.18 21.55 5.83
C GLY A 133 -35.09 21.03 6.75
N PHE A 134 -35.51 20.35 7.81
CA PHE A 134 -34.63 19.69 8.78
C PHE A 134 -35.35 18.42 9.29
N PRO A 135 -34.68 17.25 9.33
CA PRO A 135 -33.27 16.97 9.00
C PRO A 135 -32.94 17.04 7.49
N ILE A 136 -31.67 16.83 7.13
CA ILE A 136 -31.20 16.78 5.73
C ILE A 136 -31.93 15.72 4.88
N ASP A 137 -32.44 14.68 5.52
CA ASP A 137 -33.26 13.61 4.92
C ASP A 137 -34.60 14.13 4.32
N SER A 138 -35.05 15.31 4.73
CA SER A 138 -36.28 15.96 4.25
C SER A 138 -36.10 16.81 2.99
N TRP A 139 -34.86 16.99 2.53
CA TRP A 139 -34.54 17.86 1.40
C TRP A 139 -35.05 17.26 0.08
N ASN A 140 -35.63 18.10 -0.78
CA ASN A 140 -36.20 17.67 -2.05
C ASN A 140 -35.16 17.66 -3.17
N VAL A 141 -34.57 16.49 -3.40
CA VAL A 141 -33.53 16.27 -4.43
C VAL A 141 -34.08 15.66 -5.73
N SER A 142 -35.40 15.55 -5.89
CA SER A 142 -36.04 14.87 -7.03
C SER A 142 -35.71 15.44 -8.41
N GLN A 143 -35.18 16.66 -8.50
CA GLN A 143 -34.77 17.31 -9.76
C GLN A 143 -33.26 17.27 -9.99
N VAL A 144 -32.49 16.70 -9.06
CA VAL A 144 -31.04 16.60 -9.16
C VAL A 144 -30.69 15.48 -10.13
N THR A 145 -29.94 15.82 -11.17
CA THR A 145 -29.49 14.87 -12.20
C THR A 145 -28.03 14.49 -12.06
N ASP A 146 -27.28 15.20 -11.23
CA ASP A 146 -25.85 15.01 -11.03
C ASP A 146 -25.61 15.30 -9.56
N MET A 147 -25.15 14.29 -8.82
CA MET A 147 -24.87 14.37 -7.40
C MET A 147 -23.36 14.44 -7.12
N SER A 148 -22.56 14.68 -8.15
CA SER A 148 -21.12 14.52 -8.03
C SER A 148 -20.54 15.49 -6.99
N ASN A 149 -19.67 14.99 -6.12
CA ASN A 149 -18.96 15.76 -5.09
C ASN A 149 -19.85 16.47 -4.06
N ILE A 150 -21.11 16.06 -3.84
CA ILE A 150 -21.98 16.74 -2.86
C ILE A 150 -21.45 16.59 -1.43
N PHE A 151 -20.95 15.40 -1.06
CA PHE A 151 -20.41 15.13 0.28
C PHE A 151 -18.89 14.92 0.29
N SER A 152 -18.19 15.16 -0.84
CA SER A 152 -16.74 15.03 -0.92
C SER A 152 -16.03 15.80 0.19
N ASP A 153 -15.02 15.19 0.79
CA ASP A 153 -14.21 15.70 1.90
C ASP A 153 -14.98 15.98 3.21
N ASN A 154 -16.26 15.62 3.32
CA ASN A 154 -17.00 15.72 4.57
C ASN A 154 -16.70 14.51 5.47
N THR A 155 -15.46 14.44 5.97
CA THR A 155 -14.90 13.31 6.74
C THR A 155 -15.72 12.88 7.95
N PHE A 156 -16.53 13.78 8.54
CA PHE A 156 -17.38 13.53 9.71
C PHE A 156 -18.87 13.37 9.38
N PHE A 157 -19.26 13.44 8.10
CA PHE A 157 -20.65 13.36 7.70
C PHE A 157 -21.17 11.92 7.84
N ASP A 158 -22.26 11.77 8.60
CA ASP A 158 -22.94 10.48 8.83
C ASP A 158 -24.44 10.69 9.13
N GLU A 159 -25.06 11.72 8.52
CA GLU A 159 -26.49 11.98 8.70
C GLU A 159 -27.32 11.17 7.69
N TYR A 160 -28.48 10.69 8.13
CA TYR A 160 -29.34 9.83 7.31
C TYR A 160 -29.85 10.56 6.07
N ILE A 161 -29.74 9.93 4.91
CA ILE A 161 -30.18 10.45 3.60
C ILE A 161 -30.88 9.38 2.74
N GLY A 162 -31.25 8.24 3.34
CA GLY A 162 -31.88 7.12 2.63
C GLY A 162 -33.28 7.43 2.06
N SER A 163 -33.91 8.54 2.47
CA SER A 163 -35.22 9.01 1.97
C SER A 163 -35.16 9.86 0.70
N TRP A 164 -33.96 10.20 0.22
CA TRP A 164 -33.79 11.04 -0.96
C TRP A 164 -34.30 10.36 -2.24
N ASP A 165 -35.07 11.09 -3.05
CA ASP A 165 -35.50 10.64 -4.38
C ASP A 165 -34.38 10.83 -5.41
N THR A 166 -33.60 9.78 -5.63
CA THR A 166 -32.47 9.74 -6.57
C THR A 166 -32.86 9.32 -7.99
N SER A 167 -34.16 9.15 -8.29
CA SER A 167 -34.63 8.54 -9.55
C SER A 167 -34.33 9.33 -10.84
N ASN A 168 -33.85 10.57 -10.72
CA ASN A 168 -33.41 11.40 -11.85
C ASN A 168 -31.88 11.56 -11.93
N VAL A 169 -31.14 11.00 -10.98
CA VAL A 169 -29.68 11.12 -10.93
C VAL A 169 -29.04 10.27 -12.03
N THR A 170 -28.09 10.88 -12.73
CA THR A 170 -27.33 10.28 -13.82
C THR A 170 -25.83 10.21 -13.54
N LYS A 171 -25.34 10.92 -12.52
CA LYS A 171 -23.92 10.90 -12.09
C LYS A 171 -23.83 10.93 -10.57
N MET A 172 -22.96 10.09 -10.01
CA MET A 172 -22.67 10.02 -8.57
C MET A 172 -21.17 10.08 -8.31
N ASP A 173 -20.42 10.75 -9.19
CA ASP A 173 -18.96 10.77 -9.15
C ASP A 173 -18.46 11.49 -7.89
N SER A 174 -17.56 10.86 -7.13
CA SER A 174 -16.98 11.40 -5.90
C SER A 174 -18.03 11.84 -4.87
N LEU A 175 -19.24 11.27 -4.89
CA LEU A 175 -20.35 11.71 -4.02
C LEU A 175 -19.93 11.71 -2.55
N PHE A 176 -19.24 10.65 -2.10
CA PHE A 176 -18.72 10.45 -0.75
C PHE A 176 -17.19 10.27 -0.72
N GLU A 177 -16.46 10.80 -1.72
CA GLU A 177 -14.99 10.75 -1.71
C GLU A 177 -14.47 11.39 -0.41
N ASN A 178 -13.64 10.67 0.35
CA ASN A 178 -13.09 11.08 1.64
C ASN A 178 -14.16 11.38 2.73
N ALA A 179 -15.38 10.85 2.61
CA ALA A 179 -16.39 10.90 3.67
C ALA A 179 -16.18 9.76 4.69
N GLY A 180 -15.04 9.78 5.39
CA GLY A 180 -14.54 8.65 6.18
C GLY A 180 -15.52 8.02 7.19
N GLN A 181 -16.40 8.82 7.81
CA GLN A 181 -17.38 8.33 8.80
C GLN A 181 -18.74 7.91 8.21
N PHE A 182 -18.98 8.13 6.92
CA PHE A 182 -20.30 7.91 6.33
C PHE A 182 -20.64 6.41 6.29
N ASN A 183 -21.71 6.00 6.97
CA ASN A 183 -22.18 4.62 6.96
C ASN A 183 -23.72 4.51 7.09
N GLN A 184 -24.45 5.46 6.50
CA GLN A 184 -25.93 5.48 6.56
C GLN A 184 -26.58 4.65 5.45
N ASP A 185 -27.69 3.97 5.78
CA ASP A 185 -28.45 3.15 4.83
C ASP A 185 -28.98 3.99 3.64
N ILE A 186 -28.44 3.69 2.47
CA ILE A 186 -28.81 4.24 1.16
C ILE A 186 -29.29 3.15 0.19
N GLY A 187 -29.55 1.94 0.69
CA GLY A 187 -29.93 0.80 -0.14
C GLY A 187 -31.22 1.04 -0.95
N ARG A 188 -32.10 1.94 -0.47
CA ARG A 188 -33.38 2.27 -1.11
C ARG A 188 -33.30 3.29 -2.25
N TRP A 189 -32.12 3.84 -2.51
CA TRP A 189 -31.94 4.79 -3.61
C TRP A 189 -32.22 4.14 -4.97
N ASN A 190 -32.85 4.91 -5.86
CA ASN A 190 -33.08 4.50 -7.23
C ASN A 190 -31.91 5.00 -8.10
N VAL A 191 -31.01 4.08 -8.44
CA VAL A 191 -29.82 4.39 -9.26
C VAL A 191 -29.95 3.93 -10.72
N SER A 192 -31.14 3.52 -11.17
CA SER A 192 -31.38 2.95 -12.52
C SER A 192 -31.05 3.88 -13.70
N LYS A 193 -30.89 5.19 -13.46
CA LYS A 193 -30.47 6.18 -14.48
C LYS A 193 -28.99 6.58 -14.39
N VAL A 194 -28.29 6.15 -13.34
CA VAL A 194 -26.90 6.51 -13.10
C VAL A 194 -26.02 5.92 -14.20
N ARG A 195 -25.10 6.74 -14.70
CA ARG A 195 -24.17 6.42 -15.79
C ARG A 195 -22.73 6.32 -15.30
N THR A 196 -22.38 7.06 -14.26
CA THR A 196 -21.02 7.10 -13.71
C THR A 196 -21.09 7.13 -12.17
N MET A 197 -20.22 6.33 -11.55
CA MET A 197 -20.04 6.22 -10.09
C MET A 197 -18.55 6.33 -9.71
N ILE A 198 -17.81 7.13 -10.47
CA ILE A 198 -16.35 7.28 -10.33
C ILE A 198 -16.05 7.70 -8.90
N LYS A 199 -15.20 6.98 -8.16
CA LYS A 199 -14.78 7.34 -6.79
C LYS A 199 -15.92 7.58 -5.79
N MET A 200 -17.12 7.05 -6.04
CA MET A 200 -18.30 7.38 -5.26
C MET A 200 -18.10 7.23 -3.75
N PHE A 201 -17.38 6.19 -3.31
CA PHE A 201 -17.04 5.90 -1.91
C PHE A 201 -15.52 5.85 -1.65
N ASP A 202 -14.71 6.46 -2.52
CA ASP A 202 -13.26 6.42 -2.35
C ASP A 202 -12.87 7.00 -0.98
N THR A 203 -12.17 6.23 -0.14
CA THR A 203 -11.78 6.65 1.23
C THR A 203 -12.96 6.91 2.19
N ALA A 204 -14.18 6.43 1.87
CA ALA A 204 -15.29 6.36 2.83
C ALA A 204 -15.09 5.15 3.77
N THR A 205 -14.09 5.24 4.65
CA THR A 205 -13.52 4.09 5.38
C THR A 205 -14.51 3.25 6.17
N GLU A 206 -15.56 3.86 6.73
CA GLU A 206 -16.58 3.17 7.54
C GLU A 206 -17.76 2.61 6.73
N PHE A 207 -17.86 2.91 5.43
CA PHE A 207 -19.03 2.53 4.62
C PHE A 207 -19.09 1.01 4.41
N ASP A 208 -20.18 0.38 4.88
CA ASP A 208 -20.45 -1.05 4.74
C ASP A 208 -21.96 -1.32 4.66
N GLN A 209 -22.72 -0.43 4.01
CA GLN A 209 -24.17 -0.57 3.89
C GLN A 209 -24.58 -1.42 2.68
N TYR A 210 -25.63 -2.23 2.85
CA TYR A 210 -26.11 -3.12 1.80
C TYR A 210 -26.71 -2.34 0.61
N ILE A 211 -26.07 -2.50 -0.56
CA ILE A 211 -26.44 -1.87 -1.83
C ILE A 211 -26.64 -2.89 -2.96
N GLY A 212 -26.70 -4.19 -2.64
CA GLY A 212 -26.87 -5.27 -3.63
C GLY A 212 -28.15 -5.19 -4.45
N GLN A 213 -29.16 -4.44 -4.00
CA GLN A 213 -30.44 -4.25 -4.71
C GLN A 213 -30.45 -3.08 -5.70
N TRP A 214 -29.34 -2.36 -5.85
CA TRP A 214 -29.22 -1.28 -6.81
C TRP A 214 -29.26 -1.78 -8.26
N ASP A 215 -30.05 -1.11 -9.10
CA ASP A 215 -30.02 -1.32 -10.55
C ASP A 215 -28.88 -0.51 -11.18
N VAL A 216 -27.72 -1.14 -11.31
CA VAL A 216 -26.52 -0.55 -11.92
C VAL A 216 -26.38 -0.84 -13.42
N SER A 217 -27.40 -1.42 -14.06
CA SER A 217 -27.37 -1.87 -15.46
C SER A 217 -27.04 -0.76 -16.47
N GLN A 218 -27.20 0.51 -16.08
CA GLN A 218 -26.96 1.68 -16.93
C GLN A 218 -25.59 2.34 -16.70
N VAL A 219 -24.85 1.91 -15.68
CA VAL A 219 -23.53 2.43 -15.32
C VAL A 219 -22.48 1.98 -16.34
N ARG A 220 -21.59 2.90 -16.70
CA ARG A 220 -20.51 2.67 -17.67
C ARG A 220 -19.12 2.79 -17.06
N ASP A 221 -19.01 3.46 -15.92
CA ASP A 221 -17.74 3.77 -15.27
C ASP A 221 -17.92 3.63 -13.75
N MET A 222 -17.17 2.69 -13.18
CA MET A 222 -17.09 2.40 -11.75
C MET A 222 -15.65 2.59 -11.23
N SER A 223 -14.81 3.32 -11.97
CA SER A 223 -13.42 3.54 -11.59
C SER A 223 -13.33 4.07 -10.17
N LYS A 224 -12.57 3.37 -9.33
CA LYS A 224 -12.28 3.69 -7.93
C LYS A 224 -13.52 3.80 -7.04
N MET A 225 -14.67 3.25 -7.44
CA MET A 225 -15.94 3.39 -6.71
C MET A 225 -15.82 3.06 -5.22
N PHE A 226 -15.06 2.00 -4.86
CA PHE A 226 -14.77 1.58 -3.49
C PHE A 226 -13.26 1.61 -3.15
N ALA A 227 -12.47 2.43 -3.84
CA ALA A 227 -11.06 2.53 -3.54
C ALA A 227 -10.88 2.97 -2.08
N ARG A 228 -10.04 2.28 -1.30
CA ARG A 228 -9.74 2.59 0.12
C ARG A 228 -11.00 2.64 1.02
N THR A 229 -12.11 2.03 0.61
CA THR A 229 -13.30 1.82 1.45
C THR A 229 -13.06 0.60 2.34
N LEU A 230 -12.29 0.80 3.42
CA LEU A 230 -11.65 -0.28 4.19
C LEU A 230 -12.61 -1.39 4.65
N ASN A 231 -13.80 -1.02 5.14
CA ASN A 231 -14.75 -1.94 5.76
C ASN A 231 -15.78 -2.54 4.78
N PHE A 232 -15.83 -2.08 3.53
CA PHE A 232 -16.90 -2.49 2.60
C PHE A 232 -16.76 -3.96 2.21
N ASN A 233 -17.77 -4.77 2.56
CA ASN A 233 -17.81 -6.20 2.22
C ASN A 233 -19.25 -6.71 2.01
N GLN A 234 -20.13 -5.87 1.48
CA GLN A 234 -21.54 -6.23 1.24
C GLN A 234 -21.74 -6.96 -0.08
N ASP A 235 -22.68 -7.91 -0.10
CA ASP A 235 -23.04 -8.68 -1.30
C ASP A 235 -23.54 -7.77 -2.43
N ILE A 236 -22.79 -7.79 -3.54
CA ILE A 236 -23.06 -7.10 -4.80
C ILE A 236 -23.01 -8.08 -5.99
N GLY A 237 -23.04 -9.39 -5.75
CA GLY A 237 -22.91 -10.42 -6.78
C GLY A 237 -24.06 -10.43 -7.79
N GLN A 238 -25.19 -9.80 -7.45
CA GLN A 238 -26.39 -9.70 -8.31
C GLN A 238 -26.43 -8.44 -9.18
N TRP A 239 -25.40 -7.59 -9.14
CA TRP A 239 -25.32 -6.41 -10.00
C TRP A 239 -25.16 -6.79 -11.47
N ASP A 240 -25.95 -6.13 -12.34
CA ASP A 240 -25.76 -6.17 -13.78
C ASP A 240 -24.68 -5.16 -14.20
N VAL A 241 -23.44 -5.64 -14.36
CA VAL A 241 -22.29 -4.83 -14.77
C VAL A 241 -21.99 -4.93 -16.28
N SER A 242 -22.88 -5.53 -17.08
CA SER A 242 -22.66 -5.82 -18.51
C SER A 242 -22.40 -4.58 -19.39
N ASN A 243 -22.77 -3.38 -18.91
CA ASN A 243 -22.53 -2.11 -19.59
C ASN A 243 -21.31 -1.32 -19.07
N VAL A 244 -20.65 -1.81 -18.02
CA VAL A 244 -19.46 -1.17 -17.45
C VAL A 244 -18.28 -1.35 -18.40
N ARG A 245 -17.53 -0.28 -18.61
CA ARG A 245 -16.35 -0.23 -19.48
C ARG A 245 -15.05 0.00 -18.72
N ASP A 246 -15.16 0.62 -17.54
CA ASP A 246 -14.03 1.02 -16.71
C ASP A 246 -14.27 0.56 -15.26
N MET A 247 -13.38 -0.28 -14.76
CA MET A 247 -13.33 -0.77 -13.38
C MET A 247 -11.98 -0.46 -12.72
N GLU A 248 -11.23 0.52 -13.25
CA GLU A 248 -9.91 0.94 -12.76
C GLU A 248 -9.99 1.17 -11.24
N GLY A 249 -9.25 0.39 -10.45
CA GLY A 249 -9.10 0.58 -9.02
C GLY A 249 -10.39 0.42 -8.21
N MET A 250 -11.44 -0.22 -8.75
CA MET A 250 -12.77 -0.28 -8.12
C MET A 250 -12.71 -0.70 -6.64
N PHE A 251 -11.84 -1.66 -6.28
CA PHE A 251 -11.61 -2.12 -4.91
C PHE A 251 -10.16 -1.91 -4.44
N ALA A 252 -9.40 -1.02 -5.06
CA ALA A 252 -8.01 -0.75 -4.68
C ALA A 252 -7.91 -0.28 -3.22
N GLY A 253 -7.31 -1.07 -2.34
CA GLY A 253 -7.23 -0.78 -0.90
C GLY A 253 -8.52 -1.03 -0.11
N ALA A 254 -9.55 -1.64 -0.68
CA ALA A 254 -10.75 -2.09 0.05
C ALA A 254 -10.41 -3.34 0.88
N TYR A 255 -9.87 -3.12 2.09
CA TYR A 255 -9.18 -4.15 2.88
C TYR A 255 -10.02 -5.40 3.18
N GLU A 256 -11.31 -5.24 3.48
CA GLU A 256 -12.22 -6.34 3.85
C GLU A 256 -12.95 -6.97 2.66
N PHE A 257 -12.90 -6.38 1.46
CA PHE A 257 -13.72 -6.82 0.34
C PHE A 257 -13.32 -8.23 -0.14
N ASN A 258 -14.27 -9.18 -0.07
CA ASN A 258 -14.07 -10.56 -0.52
C ASN A 258 -15.41 -11.23 -0.90
N GLN A 259 -16.33 -10.52 -1.55
CA GLN A 259 -17.65 -11.04 -1.93
C GLN A 259 -17.64 -11.76 -3.29
N ASP A 260 -18.50 -12.78 -3.43
CA ASP A 260 -18.64 -13.54 -4.68
C ASP A 260 -19.22 -12.66 -5.80
N ILE A 261 -18.37 -12.37 -6.78
CA ILE A 261 -18.66 -11.60 -7.99
C ILE A 261 -18.36 -12.42 -9.26
N GLY A 262 -18.22 -13.74 -9.12
CA GLY A 262 -17.88 -14.64 -10.23
C GLY A 262 -18.95 -14.74 -11.32
N GLN A 263 -20.17 -14.26 -11.04
CA GLN A 263 -21.30 -14.22 -11.98
C GLN A 263 -21.41 -12.90 -12.76
N TRP A 264 -20.55 -11.93 -12.51
CA TRP A 264 -20.56 -10.67 -13.26
C TRP A 264 -20.22 -10.88 -14.74
N ASP A 265 -20.99 -10.23 -15.61
CA ASP A 265 -20.66 -10.11 -17.04
C ASP A 265 -19.72 -8.91 -17.24
N VAL A 266 -18.42 -9.20 -17.31
CA VAL A 266 -17.37 -8.18 -17.52
C VAL A 266 -16.95 -8.05 -18.99
N SER A 267 -17.67 -8.67 -19.93
CA SER A 267 -17.30 -8.74 -21.35
C SER A 267 -17.17 -7.37 -22.03
N SER A 268 -17.79 -6.32 -21.48
CA SER A 268 -17.69 -4.94 -21.99
C SER A 268 -16.52 -4.13 -21.41
N VAL A 269 -15.85 -4.63 -20.38
CA VAL A 269 -14.80 -3.91 -19.64
C VAL A 269 -13.52 -3.83 -20.47
N ARG A 270 -12.86 -2.67 -20.43
CA ARG A 270 -11.62 -2.38 -21.15
C ARG A 270 -10.43 -2.12 -20.23
N ASP A 271 -10.71 -1.60 -19.04
CA ASP A 271 -9.71 -1.25 -18.03
C ASP A 271 -10.07 -1.88 -16.69
N MET A 272 -9.15 -2.67 -16.14
CA MET A 272 -9.22 -3.30 -14.82
C MET A 272 -7.98 -2.99 -13.98
N GLU A 273 -7.23 -1.93 -14.33
CA GLU A 273 -6.00 -1.57 -13.64
C GLU A 273 -6.25 -1.44 -12.14
N GLY A 274 -5.47 -2.13 -11.29
CA GLY A 274 -5.58 -1.99 -9.84
C GLY A 274 -6.90 -2.46 -9.22
N MET A 275 -7.80 -3.12 -9.98
CA MET A 275 -9.18 -3.40 -9.53
C MET A 275 -9.23 -4.09 -8.16
N PHE A 276 -8.35 -5.08 -7.91
CA PHE A 276 -8.27 -5.84 -6.66
C PHE A 276 -6.96 -5.59 -5.91
N GLY A 277 -6.57 -4.33 -5.75
CA GLY A 277 -5.54 -3.96 -4.77
C GLY A 277 -5.96 -4.16 -3.30
N ALA A 278 -6.73 -5.21 -2.99
CA ALA A 278 -7.34 -5.53 -1.70
C ALA A 278 -6.68 -6.77 -1.08
N LEU A 279 -6.27 -6.69 0.19
CA LEU A 279 -5.43 -7.70 0.84
C LEU A 279 -6.08 -9.10 0.87
N HIS A 280 -7.40 -9.17 1.09
CA HIS A 280 -8.15 -10.41 1.37
C HIS A 280 -8.93 -10.98 0.17
N PHE A 281 -8.94 -10.31 -0.97
CA PHE A 281 -9.74 -10.77 -2.11
C PHE A 281 -9.22 -12.12 -2.65
N ASN A 282 -10.09 -13.12 -2.72
CA ASN A 282 -9.75 -14.47 -3.19
C ASN A 282 -10.98 -15.23 -3.73
N GLN A 283 -11.87 -14.55 -4.46
CA GLN A 283 -13.09 -15.16 -5.01
C GLN A 283 -12.91 -15.65 -6.44
N ASP A 284 -13.62 -16.73 -6.80
CA ASP A 284 -13.52 -17.36 -8.12
C ASP A 284 -14.05 -16.41 -9.22
N ILE A 285 -13.12 -15.92 -10.04
CA ILE A 285 -13.35 -15.06 -11.20
C ILE A 285 -12.84 -15.71 -12.50
N GLY A 286 -12.57 -17.02 -12.47
CA GLY A 286 -12.02 -17.75 -13.62
C GLY A 286 -12.95 -17.79 -14.84
N LYS A 287 -14.24 -17.53 -14.64
CA LYS A 287 -15.27 -17.52 -15.70
C LYS A 287 -15.48 -16.17 -16.38
N TRP A 288 -14.79 -15.13 -15.92
CA TRP A 288 -14.89 -13.81 -16.53
C TRP A 288 -14.38 -13.80 -17.97
N ASP A 289 -15.15 -13.15 -18.85
CA ASP A 289 -14.72 -12.87 -20.22
C ASP A 289 -13.91 -11.56 -20.23
N VAL A 290 -12.58 -11.69 -20.18
CA VAL A 290 -11.64 -10.56 -20.22
C VAL A 290 -11.13 -10.25 -21.64
N SER A 291 -11.75 -10.83 -22.69
CA SER A 291 -11.26 -10.71 -24.07
C SER A 291 -11.21 -9.27 -24.61
N ASN A 292 -11.99 -8.34 -24.04
CA ASN A 292 -11.98 -6.91 -24.41
C ASN A 292 -11.08 -6.03 -23.53
N VAL A 293 -10.46 -6.61 -22.49
CA VAL A 293 -9.59 -5.88 -21.56
C VAL A 293 -8.25 -5.60 -22.21
N THR A 294 -7.80 -4.36 -22.07
CA THR A 294 -6.50 -3.89 -22.60
C THR A 294 -5.49 -3.59 -21.49
N ASN A 295 -5.95 -3.36 -20.27
CA ASN A 295 -5.14 -2.98 -19.12
C ASN A 295 -5.47 -3.88 -17.92
N LEU A 296 -4.51 -4.72 -17.52
CA LEU A 296 -4.55 -5.58 -16.32
C LEU A 296 -3.47 -5.17 -15.31
N SER A 297 -2.81 -4.03 -15.50
CA SER A 297 -1.74 -3.58 -14.62
C SER A 297 -2.23 -3.44 -13.18
N GLU A 298 -1.38 -3.78 -12.22
CA GLU A 298 -1.71 -3.74 -10.79
C GLU A 298 -2.98 -4.52 -10.35
N MET A 299 -3.64 -5.32 -11.21
CA MET A 299 -4.98 -5.87 -10.92
C MET A 299 -5.07 -6.59 -9.57
N PHE A 300 -4.05 -7.35 -9.18
CA PHE A 300 -3.95 -8.06 -7.89
C PHE A 300 -2.79 -7.56 -7.03
N ARG A 301 -2.37 -6.30 -7.22
CA ARG A 301 -1.24 -5.72 -6.50
C ARG A 301 -1.54 -5.65 -5.00
N GLY A 302 -0.74 -6.38 -4.21
CA GLY A 302 -0.89 -6.49 -2.76
C GLY A 302 -2.02 -7.42 -2.31
N ALA A 303 -2.71 -8.11 -3.23
CA ALA A 303 -3.74 -9.10 -2.92
C ALA A 303 -3.08 -10.40 -2.42
N SER A 304 -2.56 -10.34 -1.19
CA SER A 304 -1.71 -11.39 -0.61
C SER A 304 -2.36 -12.77 -0.59
N ALA A 305 -3.69 -12.84 -0.44
CA ALA A 305 -4.47 -14.07 -0.36
C ALA A 305 -4.94 -14.61 -1.72
N PHE A 306 -4.79 -13.86 -2.81
CA PHE A 306 -5.35 -14.22 -4.11
C PHE A 306 -4.61 -15.43 -4.71
N ASN A 307 -5.36 -16.50 -5.00
CA ASN A 307 -4.83 -17.71 -5.63
C ASN A 307 -5.90 -18.47 -6.43
N GLN A 308 -6.79 -17.74 -7.11
CA GLN A 308 -7.89 -18.33 -7.89
C GLN A 308 -7.49 -18.64 -9.31
N ASP A 309 -8.05 -19.72 -9.85
CA ASP A 309 -7.76 -20.23 -11.18
C ASP A 309 -8.26 -19.27 -12.28
N ILE A 310 -7.31 -18.64 -12.97
CA ILE A 310 -7.54 -17.67 -14.05
C ILE A 310 -6.92 -18.13 -15.38
N ARG A 311 -6.63 -19.44 -15.51
CA ARG A 311 -6.01 -20.00 -16.71
C ARG A 311 -6.83 -19.77 -18.00
N GLY A 312 -8.16 -19.65 -17.83
CA GLY A 312 -9.12 -19.57 -18.92
C GLY A 312 -9.31 -18.17 -19.52
N TRP A 313 -8.64 -17.16 -18.99
CA TRP A 313 -8.73 -15.79 -19.48
C TRP A 313 -8.11 -15.63 -20.87
N ASP A 314 -8.83 -14.97 -21.78
CA ASP A 314 -8.31 -14.54 -23.08
C ASP A 314 -7.58 -13.20 -22.92
N THR A 315 -6.25 -13.24 -22.82
CA THR A 315 -5.40 -12.05 -22.66
C THR A 315 -4.93 -11.47 -24.00
N SER A 316 -5.44 -11.95 -25.14
CA SER A 316 -4.91 -11.58 -26.47
C SER A 316 -4.99 -10.08 -26.79
N ASN A 317 -5.87 -9.31 -26.15
CA ASN A 317 -5.97 -7.85 -26.31
C ASN A 317 -5.24 -7.03 -25.23
N VAL A 318 -4.62 -7.69 -24.25
CA VAL A 318 -3.95 -7.01 -23.13
C VAL A 318 -2.62 -6.41 -23.58
N ILE A 319 -2.39 -5.16 -23.20
CA ILE A 319 -1.20 -4.38 -23.54
C ILE A 319 -0.34 -4.13 -22.29
N PHE A 320 -0.98 -3.91 -21.14
CA PHE A 320 -0.32 -3.60 -19.87
C PHE A 320 -0.64 -4.68 -18.82
N MET A 321 0.43 -5.27 -18.25
CA MET A 321 0.38 -6.30 -17.19
C MET A 321 1.42 -6.04 -16.09
N ASP A 322 2.01 -4.84 -16.05
CA ASP A 322 3.01 -4.51 -15.05
C ASP A 322 2.39 -4.56 -13.64
N ARG A 323 3.18 -5.05 -12.68
CA ARG A 323 2.79 -5.19 -11.27
C ARG A 323 1.51 -6.01 -11.01
N MET A 324 0.98 -6.74 -11.99
CA MET A 324 -0.31 -7.45 -11.87
C MET A 324 -0.38 -8.34 -10.61
N PHE A 325 0.70 -9.04 -10.27
CA PHE A 325 0.83 -9.89 -9.07
C PHE A 325 1.88 -9.38 -8.09
N GLU A 326 2.22 -8.08 -8.12
CA GLU A 326 3.16 -7.48 -7.15
C GLU A 326 2.62 -7.68 -5.72
N GLY A 327 3.28 -8.46 -4.89
CA GLY A 327 2.88 -8.75 -3.51
C GLY A 327 1.74 -9.76 -3.35
N ALA A 328 1.33 -10.46 -4.42
CA ALA A 328 0.37 -11.56 -4.35
C ALA A 328 1.06 -12.83 -3.83
N GLN A 329 1.32 -12.86 -2.51
CA GLN A 329 2.22 -13.82 -1.87
C GLN A 329 1.83 -15.29 -2.03
N GLU A 330 0.54 -15.59 -2.14
CA GLU A 330 0.01 -16.95 -2.29
C GLU A 330 -0.26 -17.36 -3.76
N PHE A 331 -0.10 -16.45 -4.72
CA PHE A 331 -0.46 -16.71 -6.11
C PHE A 331 0.47 -17.73 -6.78
N ASN A 332 -0.10 -18.84 -7.26
CA ASN A 332 0.64 -19.90 -7.96
C ASN A 332 -0.24 -20.67 -8.97
N GLN A 333 -1.16 -19.98 -9.64
CA GLN A 333 -2.05 -20.62 -10.62
C GLN A 333 -1.45 -20.64 -12.02
N ASP A 334 -1.77 -21.69 -12.77
CA ASP A 334 -1.29 -21.86 -14.14
C ASP A 334 -1.81 -20.75 -15.06
N ILE A 335 -0.87 -19.99 -15.62
CA ILE A 335 -1.08 -18.89 -16.57
C ILE A 335 -0.22 -19.07 -17.81
N GLY A 336 0.33 -20.27 -18.03
CA GLY A 336 1.20 -20.56 -19.17
C GLY A 336 0.50 -20.47 -20.52
N SER A 337 -0.84 -20.54 -20.53
CA SER A 337 -1.68 -20.45 -21.73
C SER A 337 -2.04 -19.02 -22.16
N TRP A 338 -1.67 -18.01 -21.37
CA TRP A 338 -1.96 -16.62 -21.71
C TRP A 338 -1.23 -16.15 -22.98
N ASP A 339 -1.92 -15.36 -23.80
CA ASP A 339 -1.31 -14.67 -24.94
C ASP A 339 -0.74 -13.34 -24.46
N THR A 340 0.59 -13.25 -24.42
CA THR A 340 1.33 -12.03 -24.04
C THR A 340 1.89 -11.26 -25.23
N SER A 341 1.53 -11.64 -26.47
CA SER A 341 2.17 -11.13 -27.69
C SER A 341 1.97 -9.63 -27.95
N ASN A 342 1.01 -9.00 -27.28
CA ASN A 342 0.74 -7.57 -27.34
C ASN A 342 1.30 -6.77 -26.15
N VAL A 343 1.82 -7.45 -25.11
CA VAL A 343 2.31 -6.82 -23.89
C VAL A 343 3.64 -6.10 -24.14
N GLN A 344 3.77 -4.88 -23.60
CA GLN A 344 4.96 -4.03 -23.78
C GLN A 344 5.74 -3.78 -22.47
N ASP A 345 5.07 -3.88 -21.34
CA ASP A 345 5.63 -3.66 -20.00
C ASP A 345 5.22 -4.80 -19.06
N MET A 346 6.23 -5.43 -18.44
CA MET A 346 6.08 -6.51 -17.46
C MET A 346 6.87 -6.23 -16.18
N HIS A 347 7.24 -4.96 -15.92
CA HIS A 347 8.01 -4.64 -14.73
C HIS A 347 7.24 -5.03 -13.46
N HIS A 348 7.97 -5.59 -12.49
CA HIS A 348 7.42 -6.03 -11.21
C HIS A 348 6.24 -7.02 -11.27
N MET A 349 5.96 -7.68 -12.41
CA MET A 349 4.77 -8.53 -12.58
C MET A 349 4.60 -9.57 -11.46
N PHE A 350 5.68 -10.18 -10.99
CA PHE A 350 5.70 -11.14 -9.87
C PHE A 350 6.57 -10.67 -8.69
N TYR A 351 6.78 -9.36 -8.54
CA TYR A 351 7.54 -8.80 -7.43
C TYR A 351 6.93 -9.27 -6.09
N GLY A 352 7.66 -9.99 -5.26
CA GLY A 352 7.19 -10.48 -3.95
C GLY A 352 6.11 -11.57 -4.03
N ALA A 353 5.88 -12.19 -5.20
CA ALA A 353 5.03 -13.38 -5.33
C ALA A 353 5.83 -14.62 -4.87
N PHE A 354 5.98 -14.78 -3.55
CA PHE A 354 6.97 -15.68 -2.95
C PHE A 354 6.89 -17.13 -3.42
N VAL A 355 5.67 -17.64 -3.68
CA VAL A 355 5.41 -19.04 -4.02
C VAL A 355 5.20 -19.30 -5.52
N PHE A 356 5.20 -18.26 -6.35
CA PHE A 356 4.94 -18.39 -7.79
C PHE A 356 6.04 -19.21 -8.48
N ASN A 357 5.64 -20.30 -9.16
CA ASN A 357 6.56 -21.19 -9.87
C ASN A 357 5.88 -21.93 -11.04
N GLN A 358 5.01 -21.26 -11.79
CA GLN A 358 4.28 -21.86 -12.92
C GLN A 358 5.02 -21.70 -14.25
N ASP A 359 4.85 -22.67 -15.15
CA ASP A 359 5.49 -22.68 -16.46
C ASP A 359 4.95 -21.55 -17.35
N ILE A 360 5.81 -20.60 -17.65
CA ILE A 360 5.56 -19.44 -18.52
C ILE A 360 6.54 -19.39 -19.70
N GLY A 361 7.23 -20.51 -19.99
CA GLY A 361 8.24 -20.57 -21.05
C GLY A 361 7.67 -20.35 -22.45
N ASN A 362 6.36 -20.56 -22.63
CA ASN A 362 5.63 -20.37 -23.89
C ASN A 362 5.16 -18.93 -24.14
N TRP A 363 5.34 -18.02 -23.19
CA TRP A 363 4.96 -16.62 -23.37
C TRP A 363 5.75 -15.97 -24.50
N ASN A 364 5.06 -15.13 -25.29
CA ASN A 364 5.68 -14.29 -26.29
C ASN A 364 6.00 -12.93 -25.68
N VAL A 365 7.29 -12.67 -25.42
CA VAL A 365 7.77 -11.42 -24.83
C VAL A 365 8.51 -10.53 -25.84
N SER A 366 8.42 -10.81 -27.15
CA SER A 366 9.23 -10.13 -28.18
C SER A 366 8.97 -8.62 -28.30
N ARG A 367 7.84 -8.15 -27.76
CA ARG A 367 7.45 -6.73 -27.72
C ARG A 367 7.73 -6.04 -26.39
N VAL A 368 8.17 -6.79 -25.37
CA VAL A 368 8.45 -6.22 -24.05
C VAL A 368 9.71 -5.37 -24.12
N ILE A 369 9.63 -4.15 -23.60
CA ILE A 369 10.74 -3.19 -23.57
C ILE A 369 11.29 -3.04 -22.13
N VAL A 370 10.41 -3.19 -21.13
CA VAL A 370 10.70 -3.00 -19.70
C VAL A 370 10.33 -4.26 -18.93
N MET A 371 11.29 -4.87 -18.23
CA MET A 371 11.10 -6.12 -17.49
C MET A 371 11.84 -6.12 -16.13
N HIS A 372 12.21 -4.93 -15.63
CA HIS A 372 12.94 -4.81 -14.38
C HIS A 372 12.12 -5.34 -13.20
N GLY A 373 12.82 -5.98 -12.25
CA GLY A 373 12.24 -6.55 -11.04
C GLY A 373 11.07 -7.53 -11.23
N MET A 374 10.87 -8.10 -12.42
CA MET A 374 9.75 -8.99 -12.72
C MET A 374 9.63 -10.16 -11.72
N PHE A 375 10.76 -10.76 -11.31
CA PHE A 375 10.83 -11.86 -10.34
C PHE A 375 11.55 -11.46 -9.04
N TYR A 376 11.55 -10.15 -8.70
CA TYR A 376 12.14 -9.68 -7.45
C TYR A 376 11.47 -10.39 -6.27
N ASN A 377 12.22 -11.06 -5.41
CA ASN A 377 11.74 -11.87 -4.29
C ASN A 377 10.67 -12.91 -4.69
N ALA A 378 10.62 -13.36 -5.94
CA ALA A 378 9.84 -14.55 -6.33
C ALA A 378 10.61 -15.80 -5.91
N ASN A 379 10.67 -16.06 -4.59
CA ASN A 379 11.64 -16.98 -3.98
C ASN A 379 11.64 -18.38 -4.62
N GLN A 380 10.46 -18.91 -4.96
CA GLN A 380 10.29 -20.26 -5.50
C GLN A 380 10.41 -20.34 -7.03
N PHE A 381 10.49 -19.22 -7.75
CA PHE A 381 10.49 -19.23 -9.20
C PHE A 381 11.75 -19.90 -9.77
N ASN A 382 11.55 -20.97 -10.55
CA ASN A 382 12.62 -21.74 -11.18
C ASN A 382 12.14 -22.44 -12.47
N GLN A 383 11.38 -21.74 -13.31
CA GLN A 383 10.84 -22.27 -14.56
C GLN A 383 11.67 -21.85 -15.77
N TYR A 384 11.72 -22.72 -16.79
CA TYR A 384 12.52 -22.48 -17.98
C TYR A 384 11.92 -21.35 -18.83
N ILE A 385 12.72 -20.31 -19.04
CA ILE A 385 12.37 -19.11 -19.81
C ILE A 385 13.42 -18.79 -20.90
N GLY A 386 14.32 -19.74 -21.19
CA GLY A 386 15.38 -19.56 -22.20
C GLY A 386 14.85 -19.39 -23.63
N SER A 387 13.59 -19.75 -23.90
CA SER A 387 12.92 -19.55 -25.20
C SER A 387 12.43 -18.13 -25.45
N TRP A 388 12.48 -17.25 -24.46
CA TRP A 388 11.99 -15.88 -24.58
C TRP A 388 12.87 -15.04 -25.52
N ASP A 389 12.23 -14.33 -26.45
CA ASP A 389 12.88 -13.29 -27.26
C ASP A 389 12.94 -11.98 -26.48
N VAL A 390 14.07 -11.74 -25.81
CA VAL A 390 14.32 -10.53 -25.03
C VAL A 390 15.08 -9.43 -25.80
N SER A 391 15.24 -9.56 -27.12
CA SER A 391 16.05 -8.65 -27.96
C SER A 391 15.54 -7.19 -28.00
N SER A 392 14.30 -6.96 -27.58
CA SER A 392 13.68 -5.63 -27.46
C SER A 392 13.90 -4.96 -26.11
N VAL A 393 14.28 -5.73 -25.07
CA VAL A 393 14.37 -5.25 -23.70
C VAL A 393 15.57 -4.32 -23.53
N ARG A 394 15.36 -3.20 -22.81
CA ARG A 394 16.40 -2.21 -22.51
C ARG A 394 16.81 -2.18 -21.05
N ASP A 395 15.90 -2.57 -20.17
CA ASP A 395 16.05 -2.49 -18.72
C ASP A 395 15.63 -3.81 -18.06
N MET A 396 16.59 -4.46 -17.40
CA MET A 396 16.42 -5.71 -16.64
C MET A 396 16.96 -5.58 -15.21
N HIS A 397 17.16 -4.36 -14.69
CA HIS A 397 17.68 -4.21 -13.33
C HIS A 397 16.78 -4.96 -12.33
N LEU A 398 17.37 -5.53 -11.29
CA LEU A 398 16.65 -6.30 -10.25
C LEU A 398 15.84 -7.54 -10.70
N MET A 399 15.87 -7.95 -11.98
CA MET A 399 14.94 -8.95 -12.54
C MET A 399 14.77 -10.21 -11.70
N PHE A 400 15.86 -10.80 -11.19
CA PHE A 400 15.87 -12.01 -10.34
C PHE A 400 16.40 -11.73 -8.93
N ARG A 401 16.38 -10.47 -8.46
CA ARG A 401 16.88 -10.15 -7.12
C ARG A 401 16.06 -10.91 -6.07
N GLY A 402 16.69 -11.77 -5.28
CA GLY A 402 16.00 -12.57 -4.26
C GLY A 402 15.18 -13.74 -4.82
N ALA A 403 15.27 -14.06 -6.12
CA ALA A 403 14.74 -15.30 -6.67
C ALA A 403 15.64 -16.47 -6.25
N HIS A 404 15.53 -16.89 -4.99
CA HIS A 404 16.50 -17.78 -4.32
C HIS A 404 16.80 -19.07 -5.10
N HIS A 405 15.79 -19.66 -5.74
CA HIS A 405 15.88 -20.94 -6.42
C HIS A 405 16.15 -20.87 -7.93
N PHE A 406 16.17 -19.67 -8.53
CA PHE A 406 16.27 -19.54 -9.98
C PHE A 406 17.65 -19.96 -10.52
N ASN A 407 17.67 -20.97 -11.39
CA ASN A 407 18.89 -21.49 -12.03
C ASN A 407 18.60 -22.15 -13.39
N GLN A 408 17.72 -21.56 -14.19
CA GLN A 408 17.35 -22.08 -15.50
C GLN A 408 18.22 -21.51 -16.62
N ASP A 409 18.37 -22.26 -17.71
CA ASP A 409 19.15 -21.83 -18.86
C ASP A 409 18.50 -20.62 -19.57
N ILE A 410 19.28 -19.54 -19.65
CA ILE A 410 18.98 -18.26 -20.29
C ILE A 410 20.18 -17.77 -21.12
N GLY A 411 21.15 -18.65 -21.43
CA GLY A 411 22.38 -18.27 -22.12
C GLY A 411 22.16 -17.83 -23.57
N SER A 412 21.02 -18.20 -24.15
CA SER A 412 20.58 -17.88 -25.51
C SER A 412 19.91 -16.50 -25.64
N TRP A 413 19.63 -15.82 -24.53
CA TRP A 413 19.01 -14.50 -24.53
C TRP A 413 19.86 -13.45 -25.24
N ASP A 414 19.24 -12.69 -26.16
CA ASP A 414 19.86 -11.52 -26.77
C ASP A 414 19.71 -10.30 -25.85
N VAL A 415 20.72 -10.08 -24.99
CA VAL A 415 20.80 -8.94 -24.07
C VAL A 415 21.56 -7.74 -24.66
N SER A 416 21.84 -7.71 -25.98
CA SER A 416 22.74 -6.70 -26.57
C SER A 416 22.26 -5.25 -26.47
N ARG A 417 20.99 -5.04 -26.11
CA ARG A 417 20.36 -3.72 -25.93
C ARG A 417 20.18 -3.29 -24.48
N VAL A 418 20.48 -4.18 -23.53
CA VAL A 418 20.35 -3.89 -22.10
C VAL A 418 21.45 -2.93 -21.68
N THR A 419 21.06 -1.85 -20.98
CA THR A 419 22.02 -0.84 -20.49
C THR A 419 22.24 -0.89 -18.98
N ASP A 420 21.30 -1.47 -18.22
CA ASP A 420 21.38 -1.61 -16.76
C ASP A 420 21.12 -3.08 -16.37
N MET A 421 22.14 -3.71 -15.78
CA MET A 421 22.08 -5.06 -15.21
C MET A 421 22.28 -5.05 -13.69
N SER A 422 22.14 -3.88 -13.06
CA SER A 422 22.36 -3.72 -11.63
C SER A 422 21.42 -4.64 -10.86
N LYS A 423 22.01 -5.37 -9.90
CA LYS A 423 21.31 -6.26 -8.97
C LYS A 423 20.48 -7.37 -9.63
N ILE A 424 20.69 -7.71 -10.91
CA ILE A 424 19.85 -8.69 -11.62
C ILE A 424 19.78 -10.06 -10.92
N PHE A 425 20.89 -10.58 -10.37
CA PHE A 425 20.98 -11.83 -9.59
C PHE A 425 21.33 -11.60 -8.11
N LYS A 426 21.10 -10.39 -7.58
CA LYS A 426 21.41 -10.11 -6.17
C LYS A 426 20.59 -11.03 -5.26
N TRP A 427 21.25 -11.79 -4.38
CA TRP A 427 20.65 -12.78 -3.47
C TRP A 427 19.94 -13.95 -4.17
N ALA A 428 20.17 -14.17 -5.47
CA ALA A 428 19.71 -15.38 -6.14
C ALA A 428 20.68 -16.54 -5.79
N TYR A 429 20.47 -17.16 -4.63
CA TYR A 429 21.45 -18.06 -3.99
C TYR A 429 21.85 -19.26 -4.86
N GLU A 430 20.89 -19.83 -5.60
CA GLU A 430 21.09 -21.01 -6.43
C GLU A 430 21.54 -20.71 -7.86
N SER A 431 21.57 -19.44 -8.27
CA SER A 431 21.90 -19.06 -9.64
C SER A 431 23.33 -19.43 -10.02
N ASN A 432 23.46 -20.26 -11.04
CA ASN A 432 24.71 -20.70 -11.66
C ASN A 432 24.51 -21.07 -13.14
N GLN A 433 23.55 -20.44 -13.82
CA GLN A 433 23.22 -20.64 -15.22
C GLN A 433 24.30 -20.05 -16.15
N ASP A 434 24.61 -20.75 -17.25
CA ASP A 434 25.61 -20.30 -18.22
C ASP A 434 25.12 -19.05 -18.97
N ILE A 435 25.87 -17.97 -18.81
CA ILE A 435 25.62 -16.65 -19.40
C ILE A 435 26.88 -16.09 -20.08
N GLY A 436 27.89 -16.93 -20.32
CA GLY A 436 29.16 -16.51 -20.91
C GLY A 436 29.02 -15.95 -22.33
N SER A 437 27.98 -16.40 -23.05
CA SER A 437 27.64 -15.95 -24.41
C SER A 437 26.92 -14.62 -24.49
N TRP A 438 26.50 -14.03 -23.36
CA TRP A 438 25.78 -12.76 -23.37
C TRP A 438 26.62 -11.61 -23.94
N ASN A 439 26.00 -10.84 -24.84
CA ASN A 439 26.58 -9.60 -25.34
C ASN A 439 26.28 -8.43 -24.39
N VAL A 440 27.20 -8.15 -23.47
CA VAL A 440 27.07 -7.07 -22.47
C VAL A 440 27.72 -5.74 -22.87
N SER A 441 28.13 -5.57 -24.13
CA SER A 441 28.88 -4.38 -24.60
C SER A 441 28.13 -3.05 -24.50
N CYS A 442 26.82 -3.07 -24.26
CA CYS A 442 26.00 -1.87 -24.03
C CYS A 442 25.75 -1.56 -22.54
N VAL A 443 26.16 -2.43 -21.62
CA VAL A 443 25.87 -2.29 -20.19
C VAL A 443 26.73 -1.20 -19.56
N GLY A 444 26.08 -0.26 -18.88
CA GLY A 444 26.74 0.83 -18.14
C GLY A 444 26.82 0.60 -16.63
N ASP A 445 25.92 -0.21 -16.06
CA ASP A 445 25.82 -0.48 -14.62
C ASP A 445 25.71 -1.99 -14.32
N MET A 446 26.65 -2.51 -13.53
CA MET A 446 26.69 -3.88 -12.99
C MET A 446 26.75 -3.90 -11.45
N ASN A 447 26.34 -2.81 -10.80
CA ASN A 447 26.29 -2.67 -9.35
C ASN A 447 25.54 -3.84 -8.72
N CYS A 448 26.17 -4.52 -7.77
CA CYS A 448 25.62 -5.67 -7.06
C CYS A 448 25.07 -6.81 -7.95
N MET A 449 25.47 -6.94 -9.22
CA MET A 449 24.87 -7.89 -10.17
C MET A 449 24.72 -9.31 -9.62
N PHE A 450 25.77 -9.83 -8.97
CA PHE A 450 25.82 -11.16 -8.33
C PHE A 450 25.98 -11.08 -6.80
N LYS A 451 25.62 -9.95 -6.18
CA LYS A 451 25.79 -9.78 -4.73
C LYS A 451 25.01 -10.85 -3.97
N GLY A 452 25.71 -11.75 -3.28
CA GLY A 452 25.12 -12.86 -2.52
C GLY A 452 24.61 -14.01 -3.38
N ALA A 453 24.86 -14.04 -4.69
CA ALA A 453 24.64 -15.21 -5.53
C ALA A 453 25.71 -16.25 -5.21
N SER A 454 25.52 -17.00 -4.12
CA SER A 454 26.57 -17.75 -3.44
C SER A 454 27.17 -18.88 -4.29
N LYS A 455 26.37 -19.47 -5.19
CA LYS A 455 26.77 -20.56 -6.10
C LYS A 455 27.26 -20.11 -7.48
N PHE A 456 27.18 -18.82 -7.81
CA PHE A 456 27.52 -18.36 -9.15
C PHE A 456 29.01 -18.55 -9.44
N ASN A 457 29.33 -19.32 -10.48
CA ASN A 457 30.70 -19.61 -10.90
C ASN A 457 30.81 -19.92 -12.41
N GLN A 458 30.01 -19.25 -13.25
CA GLN A 458 30.05 -19.45 -14.71
C GLN A 458 31.06 -18.54 -15.40
N ASP A 459 31.68 -19.04 -16.47
CA ASP A 459 32.71 -18.32 -17.21
C ASP A 459 32.13 -17.10 -17.91
N ILE A 460 32.59 -15.93 -17.48
CA ILE A 460 32.22 -14.60 -18.00
C ILE A 460 33.46 -13.82 -18.44
N GLY A 461 34.61 -14.49 -18.58
CA GLY A 461 35.89 -13.86 -18.93
C GLY A 461 35.88 -13.20 -20.32
N SER A 462 34.99 -13.65 -21.21
CA SER A 462 34.82 -13.13 -22.57
C SER A 462 33.92 -11.89 -22.69
N TRP A 463 33.29 -11.45 -21.60
CA TRP A 463 32.40 -10.29 -21.63
C TRP A 463 33.13 -8.99 -21.99
N ASP A 464 32.54 -8.21 -22.90
CA ASP A 464 32.96 -6.83 -23.17
C ASP A 464 32.34 -5.87 -22.16
N VAL A 465 33.10 -5.55 -21.11
CA VAL A 465 32.68 -4.63 -20.03
C VAL A 465 33.21 -3.22 -20.22
N SER A 466 33.73 -2.87 -21.40
CA SER A 466 34.40 -1.58 -21.67
C SER A 466 33.51 -0.35 -21.48
N ARG A 467 32.19 -0.50 -21.38
CA ARG A 467 31.24 0.59 -21.11
C ARG A 467 30.76 0.68 -19.66
N VAL A 468 31.11 -0.29 -18.83
CA VAL A 468 30.63 -0.36 -17.45
C VAL A 468 31.29 0.73 -16.61
N THR A 469 30.48 1.45 -15.85
CA THR A 469 30.92 2.57 -14.98
C THR A 469 30.82 2.24 -13.49
N ASP A 470 29.95 1.32 -13.09
CA ASP A 470 29.81 0.85 -11.70
C ASP A 470 29.81 -0.70 -11.63
N MET A 471 30.76 -1.24 -10.88
CA MET A 471 30.90 -2.66 -10.51
C MET A 471 30.92 -2.84 -8.98
N SER A 472 30.45 -1.84 -8.23
CA SER A 472 30.43 -1.88 -6.78
C SER A 472 29.62 -3.08 -6.30
N MET A 473 30.22 -3.84 -5.39
CA MET A 473 29.68 -5.05 -4.79
C MET A 473 29.24 -6.14 -5.79
N MET A 474 29.70 -6.10 -7.05
CA MET A 474 29.24 -7.01 -8.11
C MET A 474 29.29 -8.48 -7.70
N PHE A 475 30.38 -8.93 -7.06
CA PHE A 475 30.57 -10.30 -6.55
C PHE A 475 30.60 -10.38 -5.02
N CYS A 476 30.08 -9.35 -4.33
CA CYS A 476 30.10 -9.34 -2.86
C CYS A 476 29.26 -10.51 -2.33
N GLY A 477 29.86 -11.45 -1.58
CA GLY A 477 29.20 -12.65 -1.09
C GLY A 477 28.96 -13.75 -2.14
N ALA A 478 29.49 -13.63 -3.36
CA ALA A 478 29.49 -14.71 -4.34
C ALA A 478 30.57 -15.75 -3.97
N HIS A 479 30.25 -16.62 -3.02
CA HIS A 479 31.24 -17.48 -2.35
C HIS A 479 31.99 -18.43 -3.28
N GLU A 480 31.33 -18.98 -4.30
CA GLU A 480 31.90 -19.96 -5.23
C GLU A 480 32.59 -19.33 -6.46
N PHE A 481 32.41 -18.03 -6.71
CA PHE A 481 32.94 -17.37 -7.90
C PHE A 481 34.48 -17.43 -7.96
N ASN A 482 34.99 -18.08 -9.00
CA ASN A 482 36.43 -18.22 -9.26
C ASN A 482 36.70 -18.37 -10.77
N GLN A 483 36.31 -17.38 -11.55
CA GLN A 483 36.55 -17.34 -13.00
C GLN A 483 37.59 -16.29 -13.38
N ASP A 484 38.25 -16.49 -14.52
CA ASP A 484 39.29 -15.58 -15.01
C ASP A 484 38.68 -14.37 -15.71
N ILE A 485 38.69 -13.23 -15.01
CA ILE A 485 38.23 -11.93 -15.50
C ILE A 485 39.38 -10.93 -15.65
N GLY A 486 40.63 -11.42 -15.64
CA GLY A 486 41.81 -10.55 -15.75
C GLY A 486 41.87 -9.78 -17.07
N ASN A 487 41.24 -10.29 -18.13
CA ASN A 487 41.26 -9.68 -19.46
C ASN A 487 40.20 -8.60 -19.68
N TRP A 488 39.34 -8.32 -18.70
CA TRP A 488 38.32 -7.27 -18.81
C TRP A 488 38.94 -5.88 -18.96
N ASP A 489 38.39 -5.09 -19.90
CA ASP A 489 38.69 -3.66 -20.02
C ASP A 489 37.84 -2.87 -19.01
N ILE A 490 38.49 -2.42 -17.93
CA ILE A 490 37.85 -1.65 -16.86
C ILE A 490 38.09 -0.14 -16.96
N SER A 491 38.57 0.36 -18.12
CA SER A 491 38.98 1.76 -18.30
C SER A 491 37.89 2.81 -18.05
N PHE A 492 36.61 2.42 -18.09
CA PHE A 492 35.47 3.28 -17.78
C PHE A 492 34.86 3.06 -16.40
N VAL A 493 35.35 2.11 -15.61
CA VAL A 493 34.81 1.81 -14.27
C VAL A 493 35.21 2.90 -13.29
N PHE A 494 34.24 3.69 -12.82
CA PHE A 494 34.45 4.71 -11.80
C PHE A 494 34.23 4.19 -10.39
N TRP A 495 33.34 3.20 -10.20
CA TRP A 495 32.97 2.71 -8.87
C TRP A 495 33.17 1.20 -8.79
N MET A 496 34.03 0.73 -7.86
CA MET A 496 34.34 -0.70 -7.67
C MET A 496 34.34 -1.10 -6.19
N SER A 497 33.61 -0.35 -5.37
CA SER A 497 33.63 -0.55 -3.92
C SER A 497 33.16 -1.95 -3.53
N ASN A 498 33.91 -2.65 -2.68
CA ASN A 498 33.57 -3.95 -2.13
C ASN A 498 33.22 -5.05 -3.17
N MET A 499 33.70 -4.94 -4.42
CA MET A 499 33.35 -5.85 -5.52
C MET A 499 33.51 -7.34 -5.15
N PHE A 500 34.56 -7.71 -4.42
CA PHE A 500 34.86 -9.09 -4.00
C PHE A 500 34.75 -9.32 -2.48
N GLU A 501 34.06 -8.44 -1.76
CA GLU A 501 33.87 -8.62 -0.31
C GLU A 501 33.14 -9.95 -0.04
N ASP A 502 33.76 -10.88 0.69
CA ASP A 502 33.24 -12.24 0.96
C ASP A 502 33.07 -13.17 -0.27
N ALA A 503 33.78 -12.87 -1.38
CA ALA A 503 33.95 -13.80 -2.52
C ALA A 503 35.07 -14.81 -2.23
N ARG A 504 34.77 -15.83 -1.43
CA ARG A 504 35.78 -16.70 -0.77
C ARG A 504 36.64 -17.55 -1.72
N SER A 505 36.10 -17.90 -2.88
CA SER A 505 36.78 -18.78 -3.83
C SER A 505 37.68 -18.05 -4.83
N PHE A 506 37.50 -16.73 -4.98
CA PHE A 506 38.16 -15.95 -6.04
C PHE A 506 39.68 -15.84 -5.81
N LYS A 507 40.47 -16.38 -6.76
CA LYS A 507 41.94 -16.45 -6.68
C LYS A 507 42.67 -16.00 -7.95
N HIS A 508 41.94 -15.53 -8.98
CA HIS A 508 42.52 -15.11 -10.25
C HIS A 508 43.30 -13.80 -10.14
N SER A 509 44.30 -13.62 -11.01
CA SER A 509 45.13 -12.42 -11.02
C SER A 509 44.43 -11.28 -11.76
N LEU A 510 44.42 -10.09 -11.15
CA LEU A 510 43.87 -8.86 -11.73
C LEU A 510 44.96 -7.83 -12.06
N ARG A 511 46.20 -8.29 -12.31
CA ARG A 511 47.35 -7.38 -12.53
C ARG A 511 47.26 -6.56 -13.82
N SER A 512 46.46 -7.01 -14.78
CA SER A 512 46.20 -6.36 -16.06
C SER A 512 45.22 -5.21 -15.96
N TRP A 513 44.50 -5.06 -14.85
CA TRP A 513 43.52 -4.01 -14.65
C TRP A 513 44.21 -2.66 -14.40
N ASP A 514 43.93 -1.68 -15.27
CA ASP A 514 44.26 -0.28 -15.01
C ASP A 514 43.22 0.31 -14.04
N ILE A 515 43.63 0.57 -12.80
CA ILE A 515 42.72 1.02 -11.74
C ILE A 515 42.90 2.49 -11.36
N TYR A 516 43.77 3.25 -12.07
CA TYR A 516 44.15 4.60 -11.64
C TYR A 516 42.99 5.60 -11.64
N HIS A 517 41.93 5.35 -12.41
CA HIS A 517 40.70 6.15 -12.47
C HIS A 517 39.56 5.65 -11.55
N VAL A 518 39.74 4.52 -10.87
CA VAL A 518 38.70 3.87 -10.06
C VAL A 518 38.58 4.54 -8.68
N LYS A 519 37.37 4.99 -8.31
CA LYS A 519 37.07 5.48 -6.97
C LYS A 519 36.68 4.32 -6.04
N LEU A 520 37.38 4.23 -4.91
CA LEU A 520 37.05 3.31 -3.82
C LEU A 520 36.15 3.97 -2.77
N THR A 521 35.46 3.17 -1.95
CA THR A 521 34.60 3.63 -0.85
C THR A 521 35.31 4.69 -0.04
N ASN A 522 34.79 5.93 -0.12
CA ASN A 522 35.25 7.23 0.42
C ASN A 522 35.59 8.30 -0.64
N GLY A 523 35.51 8.01 -1.95
CA GLY A 523 35.72 9.01 -3.01
C GLY A 523 37.18 9.44 -3.18
N MET A 524 38.11 8.68 -2.62
CA MET A 524 39.56 8.88 -2.73
C MET A 524 40.10 8.20 -3.99
N LEU A 525 41.11 8.81 -4.60
CA LEU A 525 41.80 8.26 -5.77
C LEU A 525 42.91 7.30 -5.31
N PRO A 526 43.35 6.34 -6.17
CA PRO A 526 44.39 5.39 -5.80
C PRO A 526 45.72 6.03 -5.36
N GLU A 527 45.99 7.25 -5.83
CA GLU A 527 47.15 8.09 -5.50
C GLU A 527 47.15 8.62 -4.05
N ASP A 528 46.03 8.55 -3.34
CA ASP A 528 45.93 8.95 -1.92
C ASP A 528 46.49 7.87 -0.95
N PHE A 529 46.98 6.75 -1.48
CA PHE A 529 47.53 5.62 -0.72
C PHE A 529 48.99 5.30 -1.14
N PRO A 530 49.96 5.21 -0.20
CA PRO A 530 51.36 4.89 -0.54
C PRO A 530 51.49 3.49 -1.15
N GLU A 531 52.47 3.25 -2.03
CA GLU A 531 52.71 1.96 -2.73
C GLU A 531 52.67 0.72 -1.82
N SER A 532 53.00 0.85 -0.53
CA SER A 532 52.89 -0.20 0.49
C SER A 532 51.44 -0.62 0.85
N PHE A 533 50.44 0.13 0.41
CA PHE A 533 49.00 -0.18 0.51
C PHE A 533 48.49 -0.93 -0.73
N TRP A 534 49.30 -1.06 -1.78
CA TRP A 534 48.95 -1.70 -3.05
C TRP A 534 49.81 -2.96 -3.29
N PRO A 535 49.27 -4.03 -3.90
CA PRO A 535 49.36 -5.36 -3.28
C PRO A 535 50.47 -6.26 -3.83
N GLN A 536 51.48 -6.57 -3.00
CA GLN A 536 52.19 -7.86 -3.10
C GLN A 536 51.45 -8.99 -2.36
N ASN A 537 50.48 -8.68 -1.48
CA ASN A 537 49.67 -9.67 -0.77
C ASN A 537 48.26 -9.11 -0.51
N MET A 538 47.26 -9.49 -1.30
CA MET A 538 45.85 -9.39 -0.89
C MET A 538 45.63 -10.35 0.29
N HIS A 539 45.76 -9.87 1.53
CA HIS A 539 45.26 -10.56 2.70
C HIS A 539 43.86 -10.03 3.01
N PHE A 540 42.85 -10.83 2.63
CA PHE A 540 41.45 -10.63 2.99
C PHE A 540 41.33 -10.49 4.51
N ARG A 541 40.89 -9.33 5.00
CA ARG A 541 40.27 -9.29 6.33
C ARG A 541 38.90 -9.95 6.18
N GLN A 542 38.87 -11.24 6.45
CA GLN A 542 37.65 -11.99 6.74
C GLN A 542 36.96 -11.35 7.95
N LYS A 543 36.09 -10.39 7.69
CA LYS A 543 35.14 -9.89 8.67
C LYS A 543 33.93 -10.81 8.55
N ASN A 544 33.88 -11.84 9.39
CA ASN A 544 32.66 -12.60 9.61
C ASN A 544 31.60 -11.64 10.15
N TYR A 545 30.79 -11.06 9.27
CA TYR A 545 29.52 -10.45 9.64
C TYR A 545 28.41 -11.30 9.04
N CYS A 546 28.01 -12.33 9.78
CA CYS A 546 26.63 -12.77 9.72
C CYS A 546 25.82 -11.76 10.51
N ARG A 547 24.83 -11.10 9.90
CA ARG A 547 23.59 -10.77 10.60
C ARG A 547 22.45 -10.46 9.64
N ASP A 548 21.40 -11.27 9.80
CA ASP A 548 20.02 -10.99 9.44
C ASP A 548 19.60 -9.60 9.93
N ASP A 549 18.88 -8.88 9.08
CA ASP A 549 18.22 -7.63 9.42
C ASP A 549 16.88 -7.93 10.12
N SER A 550 16.91 -7.91 11.46
CA SER A 550 15.79 -7.43 12.27
C SER A 550 16.33 -6.77 13.53
N ASP A 551 15.99 -5.49 13.70
CA ASP A 551 16.21 -4.58 14.84
C ASP A 551 17.56 -3.83 15.01
N GLU A 552 17.36 -2.56 15.36
CA GLU A 552 18.25 -1.39 15.37
C GLU A 552 19.39 -1.44 16.40
N SER A 553 20.62 -1.11 15.97
CA SER A 553 21.58 -0.18 16.61
C SER A 553 22.97 -0.35 15.98
N ILE A 554 23.58 0.77 15.58
CA ILE A 554 24.95 0.78 15.02
C ILE A 554 25.94 1.05 16.15
N GLU A 555 26.83 0.08 16.41
CA GLU A 555 28.01 0.28 17.27
C GLU A 555 29.27 0.30 16.39
N ILE A 556 29.95 1.45 16.29
CA ILE A 556 31.19 1.59 15.53
C ILE A 556 32.36 1.47 16.51
N THR A 557 33.20 0.44 16.35
CA THR A 557 34.46 0.30 17.10
C THR A 557 35.66 0.52 16.18
N PHE A 558 36.52 1.48 16.51
CA PHE A 558 37.83 1.63 15.87
C PHE A 558 38.89 0.86 16.67
N SER A 559 39.57 -0.08 16.03
CA SER A 559 40.80 -0.67 16.58
C SER A 559 41.96 -0.38 15.63
N LYS A 560 42.87 0.50 16.06
CA LYS A 560 44.11 0.82 15.36
C LYS A 560 45.20 -0.12 15.86
N SER A 561 45.65 -1.04 15.02
CA SER A 561 46.74 -1.98 15.33
C SER A 561 48.07 -1.42 14.82
N ARG A 562 48.69 -0.51 15.59
CA ARG A 562 50.15 -0.38 15.83
C ARG A 562 50.45 0.91 16.64
N PRO A 563 51.41 0.89 17.58
CA PRO A 563 51.69 2.02 18.46
C PRO A 563 52.50 3.11 17.73
N ILE A 564 52.16 4.39 17.99
CA ILE A 564 53.05 5.53 17.71
C ILE A 564 53.87 5.76 19.00
N PRO A 565 55.20 5.78 18.98
CA PRO A 565 55.98 6.14 20.16
C PRO A 565 55.90 7.66 20.36
N GLY A 566 55.34 8.09 21.49
CA GLY A 566 55.33 9.49 21.90
C GLY A 566 54.35 9.74 23.03
N ASN A 567 54.76 10.51 24.03
CA ASN A 567 53.86 11.00 25.08
C ASN A 567 53.02 12.13 24.49
N PHE A 568 51.72 12.13 24.79
CA PHE A 568 50.82 13.24 24.44
C PHE A 568 50.18 13.76 25.74
N GLU A 569 50.00 15.09 25.84
CA GLU A 569 49.40 15.75 27.00
C GLU A 569 47.98 16.22 26.68
N VAL A 570 47.04 15.92 27.59
CA VAL A 570 45.69 16.49 27.59
C VAL A 570 45.37 16.90 29.03
N GLY A 571 45.00 18.16 29.25
CA GLY A 571 44.58 18.65 30.57
C GLY A 571 45.66 18.68 31.66
N GLY A 572 46.95 18.75 31.30
CA GLY A 572 48.05 18.86 32.27
C GLY A 572 48.57 17.54 32.85
N TYR A 573 48.21 16.40 32.25
CA TYR A 573 48.77 15.09 32.61
C TYR A 573 49.41 14.39 31.39
N SER A 574 50.56 13.75 31.62
CA SER A 574 51.34 13.01 30.62
C SER A 574 51.04 11.51 30.70
N TYR A 575 50.70 10.88 29.57
CA TYR A 575 50.32 9.46 29.50
C TYR A 575 51.29 8.66 28.61
N ASN A 576 51.73 7.49 29.11
CA ASN A 576 52.58 6.52 28.39
C ASN A 576 51.70 5.44 27.74
N SER A 577 51.92 5.16 26.45
CA SER A 577 51.06 4.29 25.64
C SER A 577 51.29 2.80 25.90
N SER A 578 50.38 2.18 26.63
CA SER A 578 50.09 0.74 26.53
C SER A 578 48.59 0.56 26.55
N SER A 579 47.99 0.42 25.36
CA SER A 579 46.61 0.01 25.08
C SER A 579 45.47 0.73 25.81
N TYR A 580 44.79 1.64 25.11
CA TYR A 580 43.43 2.08 25.47
C TYR A 580 42.51 2.04 24.23
N GLN A 581 41.26 1.65 24.46
CA GLN A 581 40.15 1.80 23.51
C GLN A 581 39.40 3.10 23.82
N LEU A 582 39.16 3.92 22.79
CA LEU A 582 38.22 5.02 22.89
C LEU A 582 36.84 4.49 22.45
N ILE A 583 35.86 4.52 23.35
CA ILE A 583 34.47 4.13 23.04
C ILE A 583 33.65 5.42 23.11
N ALA A 584 33.24 5.94 21.95
CA ALA A 584 32.23 6.97 21.86
C ALA A 584 30.89 6.31 21.51
N LYS A 585 29.87 6.50 22.34
CA LYS A 585 28.50 6.04 22.06
C LYS A 585 27.67 7.22 21.59
N TRP A 586 27.02 7.07 20.43
CA TRP A 586 26.14 8.09 19.88
C TRP A 586 24.68 7.72 20.15
N ASP A 587 23.97 8.57 20.90
CA ASP A 587 22.52 8.48 21.06
C ASP A 587 21.85 9.45 20.06
N SER A 588 21.10 8.90 19.11
CA SER A 588 20.43 9.66 18.05
C SER A 588 19.32 10.58 18.55
N ARG A 589 18.93 10.52 19.83
CA ARG A 589 17.84 11.34 20.37
C ARG A 589 18.26 12.69 20.96
N ASN A 590 19.53 12.90 21.33
CA ASN A 590 19.90 14.08 22.15
C ASN A 590 21.16 14.88 21.74
N TRP A 591 21.84 14.56 20.63
CA TRP A 591 22.97 15.35 20.07
C TRP A 591 23.98 15.90 21.11
N GLN A 592 24.44 15.08 22.06
CA GLN A 592 25.59 15.41 22.92
C GLN A 592 26.55 14.22 23.02
N ALA A 593 27.86 14.49 22.97
CA ALA A 593 28.92 13.50 23.11
C ALA A 593 29.26 13.27 24.60
N LYS A 594 29.45 12.00 24.99
CA LYS A 594 30.12 11.59 26.23
C LYS A 594 31.38 10.82 25.93
#